data_AF-A0A5D2X4V9-F1
#
_entry.id   AF-A0A5D2X4V9-F1
#
_cell.length_a   1.000
_cell.length_b   1.000
_cell.length_c   1.000
_cell.angle_alpha   90.00
_cell.angle_beta   90.00
_cell.angle_gamma   90.00
#
_symmetry.space_group_name_H-M   'P 1'
#
loop_
_entity.id
_entity.type
_entity.pdbx_description
1 polymer ?
#
loop_
_entity_poly.entity_id
_entity_poly.type
_entity_poly.pdbx_seq_one_letter_code
_entity_poly.pdbx_strand_id
1 'polypeptide(L)'
;MELEKEHDKLVNVQIRLQEEHKRNESFQEELKLLKSDKDKRSAELSKVCNESNKKTIEINCLQKELNRWKDESSDDSMENMKRLVATLEKENTHLKMMKNELEAALESSKKASTDKIDPIPSENLKVDSSGSSPGKKETELSLQKLEKDLKETCCERDRALQELTRLKQHLLEKATEESEKMDEDSKVIEELRERNEYQRAQVAHLEKALNMAMANQEEVKLMNNNEIQKSKEIIDNLNKKLTNCMRTIDAKDVELLNLQTALGQYYAELEAKEHLERDLALATEESARLTGLLNDADEHAEFSKREKEEILTKLSQTERMLAEGKIRVNKLEEDNGKLRHALEQSMTRLNRMSMDSDFLVDRRIVIKLLVTYFQRNHSKEVLDLMVRMLGFSDEDKQRIGVAQHGPGKGIVRGVLGLPGHLVGGILGGSPANTLTNMASDNQSIADLWVDFLLKETEERKKRESVEDVSRSREDLHERNPNTAGPSSFVSEQTTAVSDVSRSSFSPSPLPSQGSFQQLEHSDSEFSTVPLT
;
A
#
# COMPACT_ATOMS: atom_id res chain seq x y z
N MET A 1 30.71 6.05 45.98
CA MET A 1 29.98 7.06 45.17
C MET A 1 29.70 6.60 43.74
N GLU A 2 30.60 6.62 42.75
CA GLU A 2 30.23 6.17 41.38
C GLU A 2 30.00 4.65 41.26
N LEU A 3 30.93 3.83 41.74
CA LEU A 3 30.77 2.36 41.80
C LEU A 3 29.47 1.90 42.48
N GLU A 4 29.02 2.65 43.47
CA GLU A 4 27.81 2.40 44.26
C GLU A 4 26.55 2.71 43.45
N LYS A 5 26.54 3.83 42.71
CA LYS A 5 25.48 4.17 41.75
C LYS A 5 25.37 3.16 40.61
N GLU A 6 26.49 2.64 40.10
CA GLU A 6 26.46 1.59 39.07
C GLU A 6 25.96 0.25 39.62
N HIS A 7 26.31 -0.08 40.87
CA HIS A 7 25.76 -1.25 41.56
C HIS A 7 24.24 -1.14 41.74
N ASP A 8 23.72 0.01 42.18
CA ASP A 8 22.29 0.26 42.35
C ASP A 8 21.53 0.20 41.01
N LYS A 9 22.12 0.73 39.93
CA LYS A 9 21.58 0.60 38.56
C LYS A 9 21.49 -0.87 38.14
N LEU A 10 22.56 -1.64 38.36
CA LEU A 10 22.61 -3.06 37.99
C LEU A 10 21.54 -3.86 38.75
N VAL A 11 21.35 -3.61 40.05
CA VAL A 11 20.29 -4.22 40.85
C VAL A 11 18.90 -3.83 40.33
N ASN A 12 18.68 -2.57 39.95
CA ASN A 12 17.41 -2.13 39.35
C ASN A 12 17.11 -2.83 38.01
N VAL A 13 18.12 -2.97 37.14
CA VAL A 13 18.00 -3.72 35.88
C VAL A 13 17.71 -5.20 36.15
N GLN A 14 18.36 -5.82 37.12
CA GLN A 14 18.12 -7.21 37.51
C GLN A 14 16.67 -7.43 38.00
N ILE A 15 16.15 -6.50 38.83
CA ILE A 15 14.75 -6.54 39.30
C ILE A 15 13.78 -6.41 38.14
N ARG A 16 13.98 -5.44 37.24
CA ARG A 16 13.14 -5.26 36.04
C ARG A 16 13.14 -6.49 35.15
N LEU A 17 14.31 -7.10 34.91
CA LEU A 17 14.43 -8.32 34.13
C LEU A 17 13.64 -9.48 34.76
N GLN A 18 13.66 -9.60 36.10
CA GLN A 18 12.88 -10.60 36.83
C GLN A 18 11.37 -10.33 36.79
N GLU A 19 10.94 -9.06 36.80
CA GLU A 19 9.54 -8.70 36.60
C GLU A 19 9.06 -9.02 35.18
N GLU A 20 9.84 -8.66 34.16
CA GLU A 20 9.52 -8.99 32.76
C GLU A 20 9.45 -10.50 32.52
N HIS A 21 10.33 -11.29 33.16
CA HIS A 21 10.23 -12.75 33.12
C HIS A 21 8.88 -13.25 33.66
N LYS A 22 8.42 -12.74 34.81
CA LYS A 22 7.12 -13.09 35.40
C LYS A 22 5.94 -12.63 34.55
N ARG A 23 6.03 -11.44 33.92
CA ARG A 23 5.02 -10.95 32.96
C ARG A 23 4.94 -11.87 31.75
N ASN A 24 6.09 -12.26 31.18
CA ASN A 24 6.17 -13.19 30.07
C ASN A 24 5.62 -14.59 30.41
N GLU A 25 5.92 -15.12 31.59
CA GLU A 25 5.31 -16.37 32.09
C GLU A 25 3.78 -16.25 32.17
N SER A 26 3.27 -15.17 32.77
CA SER A 26 1.82 -14.90 32.84
C SER A 26 1.18 -14.80 31.46
N PHE A 27 1.82 -14.15 30.48
CA PHE A 27 1.32 -14.07 29.11
C PHE A 27 1.34 -15.44 28.40
N GLN A 28 2.31 -16.31 28.67
CA GLN A 28 2.32 -17.67 28.14
C GLN A 28 1.19 -18.53 28.72
N GLU A 29 0.87 -18.37 30.00
CA GLU A 29 -0.28 -19.03 30.63
C GLU A 29 -1.61 -18.53 30.06
N GLU A 30 -1.77 -17.21 29.88
CA GLU A 30 -2.95 -16.60 29.27
C GLU A 30 -3.13 -17.04 27.80
N LEU A 31 -2.05 -17.07 27.01
CA LEU A 31 -2.08 -17.61 25.64
C LEU A 31 -2.47 -19.09 25.60
N LYS A 32 -2.02 -19.90 26.57
CA LYS A 32 -2.38 -21.32 26.68
C LYS A 32 -3.86 -21.49 27.04
N LEU A 33 -4.38 -20.70 27.98
CA LEU A 33 -5.80 -20.65 28.33
C LEU A 33 -6.64 -20.24 27.12
N LEU A 34 -6.31 -19.12 26.48
CA LEU A 34 -7.02 -18.59 25.32
C LEU A 34 -7.02 -19.57 24.13
N LYS A 35 -5.92 -20.31 23.94
CA LYS A 35 -5.85 -21.40 22.95
C LYS A 35 -6.82 -22.54 23.30
N SER A 36 -6.87 -22.98 24.55
CA SER A 36 -7.80 -24.04 24.97
C SER A 36 -9.28 -23.62 24.87
N ASP A 37 -9.59 -22.35 25.15
CA ASP A 37 -10.93 -21.77 24.97
C ASP A 37 -11.32 -21.65 23.49
N LYS A 38 -10.37 -21.29 22.62
CA LYS A 38 -10.57 -21.28 21.16
C LYS A 38 -10.85 -22.69 20.65
N ASP A 39 -10.07 -23.68 21.06
CA ASP A 39 -10.25 -25.08 20.64
C ASP A 39 -11.59 -25.64 21.13
N LYS A 40 -12.00 -25.32 22.37
CA LYS A 40 -13.32 -25.65 22.91
C LYS A 40 -14.47 -25.00 22.13
N ARG A 41 -14.40 -23.69 21.85
CA ARG A 41 -15.41 -22.99 21.04
C ARG A 41 -15.47 -23.55 19.61
N SER A 42 -14.34 -23.94 19.03
CA SER A 42 -14.29 -24.60 17.72
C SER A 42 -15.02 -25.95 17.73
N ALA A 43 -14.82 -26.76 18.78
CA ALA A 43 -15.54 -28.01 18.96
C ALA A 43 -17.06 -27.79 19.12
N GLU A 44 -17.48 -26.83 19.95
CA GLU A 44 -18.89 -26.45 20.12
C GLU A 44 -19.52 -25.96 18.79
N LEU A 45 -18.83 -25.10 18.04
CA LEU A 45 -19.28 -24.63 16.73
C LEU A 45 -19.42 -25.78 15.71
N SER A 46 -18.48 -26.71 15.68
CA SER A 46 -18.55 -27.90 14.81
C SER A 46 -19.78 -28.76 15.13
N LYS A 47 -20.12 -28.91 16.42
CA LYS A 47 -21.32 -29.64 16.87
C LYS A 47 -22.60 -28.94 16.40
N VAL A 48 -22.68 -27.61 16.55
CA VAL A 48 -23.83 -26.81 16.09
C VAL A 48 -23.98 -26.87 14.57
N CYS A 49 -22.89 -26.79 13.80
CA CYS A 49 -22.94 -26.97 12.34
C CYS A 49 -23.47 -28.36 11.94
N ASN A 50 -23.04 -29.42 12.62
CA ASN A 50 -23.51 -30.78 12.36
C ASN A 50 -25.00 -30.96 12.70
N GLU A 51 -25.47 -30.37 13.80
CA GLU A 51 -26.89 -30.39 14.20
C GLU A 51 -27.77 -29.57 13.24
N SER A 52 -27.30 -28.39 12.82
CA SER A 52 -27.93 -27.57 11.78
C SER A 52 -28.05 -28.33 10.45
N ASN A 53 -26.97 -28.96 9.98
CA ASN A 53 -27.00 -29.78 8.77
C ASN A 53 -27.99 -30.95 8.88
N LYS A 54 -28.05 -31.62 10.04
CA LYS A 54 -29.04 -32.68 10.29
C LYS A 54 -30.47 -32.15 10.20
N LYS A 55 -30.75 -30.98 10.80
CA LYS A 55 -32.06 -30.32 10.73
C LYS A 55 -32.41 -29.86 9.31
N THR A 56 -31.45 -29.37 8.54
CA THR A 56 -31.64 -29.04 7.11
C THR A 56 -32.00 -30.27 6.28
N ILE A 57 -31.38 -31.43 6.54
CA ILE A 57 -31.75 -32.70 5.88
C ILE A 57 -33.16 -33.14 6.29
N GLU A 58 -33.51 -33.06 7.57
CA GLU A 58 -34.84 -33.37 8.11
C GLU A 58 -35.94 -32.50 7.48
N ILE A 59 -35.73 -31.19 7.37
CA ILE A 59 -36.64 -30.25 6.70
C ILE A 59 -36.80 -30.60 5.21
N ASN A 60 -35.71 -30.90 4.50
CA ASN A 60 -35.77 -31.30 3.08
C ASN A 60 -36.54 -32.62 2.89
N CYS A 61 -36.41 -33.58 3.82
CA CYS A 61 -37.22 -34.79 3.79
C CYS A 61 -38.71 -34.47 4.01
N LEU A 62 -39.04 -33.71 5.06
CA LEU A 62 -40.43 -33.32 5.37
C LEU A 62 -41.08 -32.51 4.24
N GLN A 63 -40.34 -31.65 3.54
CA GLN A 63 -40.83 -30.94 2.35
C GLN A 63 -41.14 -31.89 1.19
N LYS A 64 -40.30 -32.91 0.94
CA LYS A 64 -40.58 -33.95 -0.06
C LYS A 64 -41.80 -34.79 0.32
N GLU A 65 -41.98 -35.09 1.61
CA GLU A 65 -43.18 -35.78 2.09
C GLU A 65 -44.43 -34.93 1.91
N LEU A 66 -44.39 -33.66 2.30
CA LEU A 66 -45.52 -32.73 2.17
C LEU A 66 -45.95 -32.55 0.71
N ASN A 67 -44.99 -32.44 -0.22
CA ASN A 67 -45.29 -32.38 -1.65
C ASN A 67 -45.97 -33.66 -2.14
N ARG A 68 -45.45 -34.84 -1.76
CA ARG A 68 -46.09 -36.13 -2.08
C ARG A 68 -47.53 -36.20 -1.59
N TRP A 69 -47.79 -35.89 -0.32
CA TRP A 69 -49.15 -35.83 0.26
C TRP A 69 -50.06 -34.84 -0.46
N LYS A 70 -49.53 -33.68 -0.89
CA LYS A 70 -50.28 -32.67 -1.62
C LYS A 70 -50.68 -33.17 -3.01
N ASP A 71 -49.74 -33.74 -3.75
CA ASP A 71 -49.99 -34.24 -5.11
C ASP A 71 -51.00 -35.39 -5.06
N GLU A 72 -50.79 -36.37 -4.17
CA GLU A 72 -51.61 -37.57 -4.00
C GLU A 72 -53.06 -37.23 -3.54
N SER A 73 -53.22 -36.32 -2.57
CA SER A 73 -54.57 -35.86 -2.16
C SER A 73 -55.27 -35.00 -3.21
N SER A 74 -54.53 -34.28 -4.05
CA SER A 74 -55.10 -33.48 -5.14
C SER A 74 -55.59 -34.35 -6.29
N ASP A 75 -54.87 -35.44 -6.60
CA ASP A 75 -55.25 -36.39 -7.65
C ASP A 75 -56.42 -37.26 -7.20
N ASP A 76 -56.41 -37.79 -5.98
CA ASP A 76 -57.56 -38.52 -5.39
C ASP A 76 -58.84 -37.68 -5.36
N SER A 77 -58.73 -36.40 -4.99
CA SER A 77 -59.86 -35.46 -4.98
C SER A 77 -60.34 -35.16 -6.41
N MET A 78 -59.43 -34.95 -7.35
CA MET A 78 -59.77 -34.75 -8.77
C MET A 78 -60.41 -36.00 -9.39
N GLU A 79 -59.90 -37.20 -9.11
CA GLU A 79 -60.48 -38.45 -9.59
C GLU A 79 -61.85 -38.72 -9.00
N ASN A 80 -62.06 -38.47 -7.70
CA ASN A 80 -63.39 -38.58 -7.09
C ASN A 80 -64.37 -37.56 -7.69
N MET A 81 -63.93 -36.34 -7.99
CA MET A 81 -64.73 -35.35 -8.72
C MET A 81 -65.08 -35.84 -10.14
N LYS A 82 -64.11 -36.38 -10.89
CA LYS A 82 -64.31 -36.96 -12.23
C LYS A 82 -65.29 -38.14 -12.19
N ARG A 83 -65.15 -39.05 -11.21
CA ARG A 83 -66.08 -40.17 -10.98
C ARG A 83 -67.50 -39.66 -10.71
N LEU A 84 -67.65 -38.65 -9.85
CA LEU A 84 -68.94 -38.05 -9.51
C LEU A 84 -69.61 -37.41 -10.73
N VAL A 85 -68.85 -36.65 -11.54
CA VAL A 85 -69.32 -36.05 -12.80
C VAL A 85 -69.79 -37.14 -13.78
N ALA A 86 -69.01 -38.22 -13.97
CA ALA A 86 -69.40 -39.31 -14.85
C ALA A 86 -70.68 -40.04 -14.38
N THR A 87 -70.90 -40.20 -13.06
CA THR A 87 -72.18 -40.70 -12.54
C THR A 87 -73.34 -39.75 -12.78
N LEU A 88 -73.14 -38.44 -12.60
CA LEU A 88 -74.18 -37.43 -12.85
C LEU A 88 -74.54 -37.33 -14.34
N GLU A 89 -73.57 -37.45 -15.25
CA GLU A 89 -73.82 -37.50 -16.70
C GLU A 89 -74.62 -38.75 -17.10
N LYS A 90 -74.31 -39.90 -16.49
CA LYS A 90 -75.05 -41.16 -16.68
C LYS A 90 -76.48 -41.08 -16.13
N GLU A 91 -76.68 -40.45 -14.98
CA GLU A 91 -78.01 -40.23 -14.41
C GLU A 91 -78.83 -39.22 -15.23
N ASN A 92 -78.21 -38.14 -15.69
CA ASN A 92 -78.87 -37.12 -16.52
C ASN A 92 -79.29 -37.68 -17.90
N THR A 93 -78.47 -38.53 -18.52
CA THR A 93 -78.85 -39.26 -19.74
C THR A 93 -79.97 -40.28 -19.49
N HIS A 94 -79.97 -40.98 -18.35
CA HIS A 94 -81.05 -41.88 -17.95
C HIS A 94 -82.38 -41.14 -17.70
N LEU A 95 -82.36 -40.05 -16.92
CA LEU A 95 -83.54 -39.20 -16.66
C LEU A 95 -84.10 -38.60 -17.96
N LYS A 96 -83.24 -38.23 -18.91
CA LYS A 96 -83.65 -37.77 -20.24
C LYS A 96 -84.36 -38.85 -21.05
N MET A 97 -83.94 -40.12 -20.94
CA MET A 97 -84.66 -41.24 -21.57
C MET A 97 -86.01 -41.50 -20.91
N MET A 98 -86.06 -41.61 -19.57
CA MET A 98 -87.34 -41.80 -18.84
C MET A 98 -88.32 -40.67 -19.10
N LYS A 99 -87.85 -39.41 -19.21
CA LYS A 99 -88.71 -38.27 -19.57
C LYS A 99 -89.34 -38.50 -20.94
N ASN A 100 -88.55 -38.83 -21.97
CA ASN A 100 -89.05 -39.05 -23.32
C ASN A 100 -90.05 -40.22 -23.38
N GLU A 101 -89.83 -41.27 -22.59
CA GLU A 101 -90.72 -42.43 -22.49
C GLU A 101 -92.06 -42.08 -21.81
N LEU A 102 -92.02 -41.33 -20.70
CA LEU A 102 -93.23 -40.81 -20.04
C LEU A 102 -94.00 -39.82 -20.92
N GLU A 103 -93.31 -38.98 -21.69
CA GLU A 103 -93.92 -38.04 -22.64
C GLU A 103 -94.66 -38.80 -23.77
N ALA A 104 -94.09 -39.90 -24.26
CA ALA A 104 -94.75 -40.81 -25.20
C ALA A 104 -95.92 -41.61 -24.58
N ALA A 105 -95.81 -42.02 -23.31
CA ALA A 105 -96.88 -42.67 -22.56
C ALA A 105 -98.08 -41.73 -22.31
N LEU A 106 -97.81 -40.45 -22.08
CA LEU A 106 -98.85 -39.45 -21.82
C LEU A 106 -99.60 -39.05 -23.10
N GLU A 107 -98.90 -38.91 -24.24
CA GLU A 107 -99.52 -38.69 -25.56
C GLU A 107 -100.22 -39.93 -26.15
N SER A 108 -100.01 -41.12 -25.58
CA SER A 108 -100.81 -42.32 -25.89
C SER A 108 -102.00 -42.48 -24.95
N SER A 109 -101.89 -42.21 -23.65
CA SER A 109 -103.05 -42.28 -22.72
C SER A 109 -104.14 -41.24 -23.06
N LYS A 110 -103.72 -40.04 -23.51
CA LYS A 110 -104.60 -38.96 -23.97
C LYS A 110 -105.45 -39.31 -25.21
N LYS A 111 -105.13 -40.43 -25.89
CA LYS A 111 -105.91 -40.99 -27.03
C LYS A 111 -106.86 -42.12 -26.63
N ALA A 112 -106.77 -42.64 -25.39
CA ALA A 112 -107.54 -43.79 -24.93
C ALA A 112 -108.78 -43.43 -24.07
N SER A 113 -108.91 -42.18 -23.63
CA SER A 113 -109.95 -41.77 -22.66
C SER A 113 -111.23 -41.22 -23.31
N THR A 114 -111.89 -42.03 -24.15
CA THR A 114 -113.28 -41.78 -24.61
C THR A 114 -113.99 -43.08 -24.98
N ASP A 115 -114.51 -43.81 -23.99
CA ASP A 115 -115.86 -44.40 -24.08
C ASP A 115 -116.40 -44.96 -22.74
N LYS A 116 -117.67 -44.59 -22.47
CA LYS A 116 -118.75 -45.27 -21.72
C LYS A 116 -118.56 -45.82 -20.29
N ILE A 117 -119.52 -45.40 -19.45
CA ILE A 117 -119.97 -46.02 -18.20
C ILE A 117 -121.49 -46.22 -18.34
N ASP A 118 -122.02 -47.38 -17.99
CA ASP A 118 -123.46 -47.64 -17.73
C ASP A 118 -123.59 -48.69 -16.59
N PRO A 119 -124.49 -48.53 -15.59
CA PRO A 119 -124.60 -49.46 -14.44
C PRO A 119 -126.02 -50.03 -14.16
N ILE A 120 -126.17 -50.72 -13.00
CA ILE A 120 -127.39 -51.17 -12.26
C ILE A 120 -128.27 -52.26 -12.95
N PRO A 121 -129.17 -53.02 -12.23
CA PRO A 121 -129.35 -53.24 -10.78
C PRO A 121 -129.55 -54.71 -10.31
N SER A 122 -129.68 -54.90 -8.99
CA SER A 122 -130.10 -56.12 -8.29
C SER A 122 -131.62 -56.31 -8.23
N GLU A 123 -132.12 -57.54 -8.07
CA GLU A 123 -133.43 -57.82 -7.46
C GLU A 123 -133.44 -59.20 -6.75
N ASN A 124 -134.32 -59.39 -5.75
CA ASN A 124 -134.27 -60.54 -4.83
C ASN A 124 -135.67 -60.98 -4.37
N LEU A 125 -135.92 -62.31 -4.38
CA LEU A 125 -136.90 -63.09 -3.60
C LEU A 125 -138.25 -62.46 -3.16
N LYS A 126 -139.38 -63.09 -3.58
CA LYS A 126 -140.13 -64.00 -2.68
C LYS A 126 -141.19 -64.85 -3.38
N VAL A 127 -141.47 -66.02 -2.79
CA VAL A 127 -142.60 -66.93 -3.07
C VAL A 127 -143.35 -67.13 -1.75
N ASP A 128 -144.68 -67.20 -1.79
CA ASP A 128 -145.53 -67.80 -0.75
C ASP A 128 -146.96 -68.01 -1.31
N SER A 129 -147.57 -69.18 -1.13
CA SER A 129 -148.98 -69.39 -0.70
C SER A 129 -149.36 -70.89 -0.69
N SER A 130 -150.45 -71.23 0.01
CA SER A 130 -150.73 -72.56 0.59
C SER A 130 -152.18 -73.06 0.37
N GLY A 131 -152.42 -74.35 0.64
CA GLY A 131 -153.72 -75.06 0.60
C GLY A 131 -153.54 -76.51 0.09
N SER A 132 -154.24 -77.55 0.55
CA SER A 132 -155.37 -77.67 1.50
C SER A 132 -155.35 -79.08 2.16
N SER A 133 -156.13 -79.26 3.24
CA SER A 133 -156.38 -80.49 4.02
C SER A 133 -157.26 -81.53 3.28
N PRO A 134 -157.81 -82.63 3.91
CA PRO A 134 -157.61 -83.19 5.27
C PRO A 134 -157.57 -84.74 5.39
N GLY A 135 -157.05 -85.28 6.51
CA GLY A 135 -157.59 -86.51 7.11
C GLY A 135 -156.72 -87.29 8.11
N LYS A 136 -157.05 -87.19 9.41
CA LYS A 136 -156.82 -88.02 10.63
C LYS A 136 -155.81 -89.20 10.71
N LYS A 137 -155.24 -89.73 9.63
CA LYS A 137 -153.90 -90.34 9.62
C LYS A 137 -152.82 -89.30 9.34
N GLU A 138 -153.18 -88.22 8.67
CA GLU A 138 -152.37 -86.99 8.61
C GLU A 138 -152.02 -86.46 9.98
N THR A 139 -152.88 -86.55 11.00
CA THR A 139 -152.56 -86.02 12.35
C THR A 139 -151.43 -86.79 13.03
N GLU A 140 -151.28 -88.08 12.72
CA GLU A 140 -150.23 -88.94 13.28
C GLU A 140 -148.95 -88.86 12.44
N LEU A 141 -149.08 -88.84 11.10
CA LEU A 141 -147.98 -88.50 10.19
C LEU A 141 -147.48 -87.07 10.37
N SER A 142 -148.34 -86.11 10.75
CA SER A 142 -147.96 -84.73 11.05
C SER A 142 -147.41 -84.58 12.44
N LEU A 143 -147.83 -85.40 13.42
CA LEU A 143 -147.15 -85.49 14.72
C LEU A 143 -145.75 -86.09 14.56
N GLN A 144 -145.61 -87.17 13.78
CA GLN A 144 -144.33 -87.82 13.52
C GLN A 144 -143.42 -86.96 12.63
N LYS A 145 -144.00 -86.20 11.68
CA LYS A 145 -143.29 -85.15 10.94
C LYS A 145 -142.90 -83.99 11.85
N LEU A 146 -143.81 -83.46 12.67
CA LEU A 146 -143.50 -82.39 13.63
C LEU A 146 -142.46 -82.84 14.66
N GLU A 147 -142.46 -84.10 15.09
CA GLU A 147 -141.43 -84.68 15.96
C GLU A 147 -140.09 -84.81 15.24
N LYS A 148 -140.10 -85.19 13.95
CA LYS A 148 -138.90 -85.21 13.11
C LYS A 148 -138.36 -83.80 12.89
N ASP A 149 -139.21 -82.84 12.52
CA ASP A 149 -138.89 -81.44 12.32
C ASP A 149 -138.43 -80.80 13.66
N LEU A 150 -139.00 -81.20 14.81
CA LEU A 150 -138.53 -80.79 16.15
C LEU A 150 -137.14 -81.36 16.46
N LYS A 151 -136.87 -82.63 16.11
CA LYS A 151 -135.54 -83.23 16.27
C LYS A 151 -134.51 -82.61 15.31
N GLU A 152 -134.91 -82.32 14.08
CA GLU A 152 -134.08 -81.67 13.07
C GLU A 152 -133.72 -80.24 13.50
N THR A 153 -134.71 -79.44 13.92
CA THR A 153 -134.47 -78.11 14.51
C THR A 153 -133.69 -78.16 15.82
N CYS A 154 -133.83 -79.20 16.66
CA CYS A 154 -132.93 -79.40 17.81
C CYS A 154 -131.49 -79.70 17.36
N CYS A 155 -131.29 -80.58 16.38
CA CYS A 155 -129.96 -80.87 15.83
C CYS A 155 -129.34 -79.65 15.13
N GLU A 156 -130.13 -78.84 14.42
CA GLU A 156 -129.67 -77.59 13.80
C GLU A 156 -129.32 -76.53 14.84
N ARG A 157 -130.14 -76.39 15.90
CA ARG A 157 -129.81 -75.56 17.06
C ARG A 157 -128.50 -76.01 17.70
N ASP A 158 -128.31 -77.31 17.88
CA ASP A 158 -127.11 -77.86 18.54
C ASP A 158 -125.87 -77.70 17.65
N ARG A 159 -125.98 -77.84 16.32
CA ARG A 159 -124.93 -77.45 15.37
C ARG A 159 -124.64 -75.94 15.43
N ALA A 160 -125.67 -75.09 15.46
CA ALA A 160 -125.51 -73.65 15.56
C ALA A 160 -124.85 -73.23 16.89
N LEU A 161 -125.13 -73.92 17.99
CA LEU A 161 -124.45 -73.74 19.27
C LEU A 161 -122.99 -74.21 19.22
N GLN A 162 -122.68 -75.30 18.50
CA GLN A 162 -121.31 -75.75 18.26
C GLN A 162 -120.51 -74.73 17.41
N GLU A 163 -121.08 -74.26 16.30
CA GLU A 163 -120.46 -73.23 15.46
C GLU A 163 -120.33 -71.88 16.18
N LEU A 164 -121.31 -71.47 16.99
CA LEU A 164 -121.20 -70.28 17.84
C LEU A 164 -120.09 -70.43 18.90
N THR A 165 -119.95 -71.63 19.48
CA THR A 165 -118.86 -71.93 20.43
C THR A 165 -117.50 -71.90 19.73
N ARG A 166 -117.39 -72.48 18.52
CA ARG A 166 -116.19 -72.43 17.68
C ARG A 166 -115.82 -71.00 17.30
N LEU A 167 -116.79 -70.20 16.86
CA LEU A 167 -116.57 -68.80 16.49
C LEU A 167 -116.15 -67.96 17.70
N LYS A 168 -116.77 -68.19 18.87
CA LYS A 168 -116.37 -67.55 20.14
C LYS A 168 -114.94 -67.93 20.53
N GLN A 169 -114.57 -69.21 20.40
CA GLN A 169 -113.22 -69.67 20.69
C GLN A 169 -112.19 -69.05 19.73
N HIS A 170 -112.46 -69.06 18.43
CA HIS A 170 -111.60 -68.42 17.42
C HIS A 170 -111.48 -66.90 17.60
N LEU A 171 -112.55 -66.21 18.01
CA LEU A 171 -112.51 -64.79 18.36
C LEU A 171 -111.67 -64.54 19.62
N LEU A 172 -111.72 -65.45 20.60
CA LEU A 172 -110.90 -65.37 21.81
C LEU A 172 -109.41 -65.62 21.49
N GLU A 173 -109.11 -66.66 20.71
CA GLU A 173 -107.76 -66.99 20.24
C GLU A 173 -107.15 -65.85 19.42
N LYS A 174 -107.92 -65.26 18.49
CA LYS A 174 -107.49 -64.09 17.73
C LYS A 174 -107.28 -62.86 18.63
N ALA A 175 -108.13 -62.64 19.64
CA ALA A 175 -107.95 -61.55 20.58
C ALA A 175 -106.71 -61.75 21.48
N THR A 176 -106.37 -62.99 21.85
CA THR A 176 -105.12 -63.30 22.57
C THR A 176 -103.90 -63.15 21.67
N GLU A 177 -103.94 -63.61 20.42
CA GLU A 177 -102.83 -63.45 19.45
C GLU A 177 -102.59 -61.96 19.12
N GLU A 178 -103.66 -61.17 18.96
CA GLU A 178 -103.56 -59.71 18.78
C GLU A 178 -103.05 -59.00 20.04
N SER A 179 -103.37 -59.49 21.25
CA SER A 179 -102.81 -58.99 22.51
C SER A 179 -101.33 -59.32 22.65
N GLU A 180 -100.92 -60.57 22.39
CA GLU A 180 -99.51 -60.99 22.42
C GLU A 180 -98.69 -60.18 21.41
N LYS A 181 -99.23 -59.95 20.20
CA LYS A 181 -98.59 -59.07 19.21
C LYS A 181 -98.48 -57.62 19.68
N MET A 182 -99.50 -57.07 20.37
CA MET A 182 -99.42 -55.71 20.94
C MET A 182 -98.36 -55.62 22.05
N ASP A 183 -98.17 -56.66 22.85
CA ASP A 183 -97.12 -56.73 23.87
C ASP A 183 -95.72 -56.85 23.22
N GLU A 184 -95.57 -57.65 22.15
CA GLU A 184 -94.33 -57.72 21.35
C GLU A 184 -94.00 -56.39 20.67
N ASP A 185 -94.96 -55.76 19.98
CA ASP A 185 -94.80 -54.44 19.35
C ASP A 185 -94.43 -53.39 20.42
N SER A 186 -95.05 -53.42 21.60
CA SER A 186 -94.75 -52.51 22.71
C SER A 186 -93.32 -52.70 23.23
N LYS A 187 -92.86 -53.95 23.34
CA LYS A 187 -91.48 -54.26 23.74
C LYS A 187 -90.47 -53.75 22.70
N VAL A 188 -90.73 -53.96 21.41
CA VAL A 188 -89.88 -53.44 20.32
C VAL A 188 -89.82 -51.92 20.33
N ILE A 189 -90.95 -51.24 20.58
CA ILE A 189 -91.00 -49.78 20.71
C ILE A 189 -90.12 -49.30 21.88
N GLU A 190 -90.15 -49.99 23.03
CA GLU A 190 -89.34 -49.59 24.19
C GLU A 190 -87.84 -49.84 23.97
N GLU A 191 -87.45 -50.98 23.39
CA GLU A 191 -86.06 -51.25 22.99
C GLU A 191 -85.54 -50.20 21.98
N LEU A 192 -86.39 -49.73 21.07
CA LEU A 192 -86.06 -48.64 20.14
C LEU A 192 -85.94 -47.28 20.84
N ARG A 193 -86.77 -47.00 21.86
CA ARG A 193 -86.66 -45.79 22.70
C ARG A 193 -85.36 -45.78 23.49
N GLU A 194 -85.04 -46.87 24.19
CA GLU A 194 -83.78 -47.00 24.95
C GLU A 194 -82.56 -46.83 24.04
N ARG A 195 -82.55 -47.47 22.86
CA ARG A 195 -81.48 -47.30 21.87
C ARG A 195 -81.38 -45.86 21.37
N ASN A 196 -82.50 -45.18 21.13
CA ASN A 196 -82.50 -43.78 20.70
C ASN A 196 -82.01 -42.83 21.80
N GLU A 197 -82.40 -43.06 23.05
CA GLU A 197 -81.95 -42.30 24.22
C GLU A 197 -80.44 -42.46 24.44
N TYR A 198 -79.93 -43.69 24.34
CA TYR A 198 -78.49 -43.99 24.36
C TYR A 198 -77.73 -43.29 23.23
N GLN A 199 -78.26 -43.32 22.00
CA GLN A 199 -77.68 -42.61 20.86
C GLN A 199 -77.66 -41.08 21.10
N ARG A 200 -78.74 -40.51 21.63
CA ARG A 200 -78.80 -39.07 22.00
C ARG A 200 -77.74 -38.72 23.05
N ALA A 201 -77.58 -39.55 24.08
CA ALA A 201 -76.55 -39.36 25.10
C ALA A 201 -75.13 -39.47 24.53
N GLN A 202 -74.89 -40.41 23.61
CA GLN A 202 -73.60 -40.55 22.91
C GLN A 202 -73.30 -39.33 22.04
N VAL A 203 -74.28 -38.83 21.27
CA VAL A 203 -74.13 -37.62 20.46
C VAL A 203 -73.82 -36.41 21.34
N ALA A 204 -74.58 -36.18 22.41
CA ALA A 204 -74.34 -35.07 23.34
C ALA A 204 -72.95 -35.14 24.02
N HIS A 205 -72.45 -36.36 24.32
CA HIS A 205 -71.09 -36.54 24.81
C HIS A 205 -70.03 -36.19 23.76
N LEU A 206 -70.21 -36.64 22.50
CA LEU A 206 -69.31 -36.33 21.39
C LEU A 206 -69.31 -34.83 21.04
N GLU A 207 -70.47 -34.18 21.06
CA GLU A 207 -70.60 -32.72 20.89
C GLU A 207 -69.87 -31.96 21.99
N LYS A 208 -70.02 -32.37 23.26
CA LYS A 208 -69.29 -31.76 24.38
C LYS A 208 -67.78 -31.96 24.26
N ALA A 209 -67.33 -33.15 23.85
CA ALA A 209 -65.92 -33.44 23.61
C ALA A 209 -65.36 -32.62 22.44
N LEU A 210 -66.12 -32.47 21.35
CA LEU A 210 -65.76 -31.64 20.19
C LEU A 210 -65.64 -30.17 20.58
N ASN A 211 -66.62 -29.62 21.29
CA ASN A 211 -66.59 -28.23 21.77
C ASN A 211 -65.38 -27.97 22.69
N MET A 212 -65.05 -28.91 23.57
CA MET A 212 -63.85 -28.82 24.42
C MET A 212 -62.56 -28.90 23.60
N ALA A 213 -62.50 -29.77 22.58
CA ALA A 213 -61.35 -29.87 21.69
C ALA A 213 -61.16 -28.60 20.84
N MET A 214 -62.24 -27.97 20.37
CA MET A 214 -62.19 -26.68 19.66
C MET A 214 -61.67 -25.56 20.57
N ALA A 215 -62.21 -25.43 21.79
CA ALA A 215 -61.76 -24.43 22.77
C ALA A 215 -60.26 -24.59 23.11
N ASN A 216 -59.81 -25.82 23.37
CA ASN A 216 -58.40 -26.12 23.60
C ASN A 216 -57.53 -25.79 22.38
N GLN A 217 -58.03 -26.02 21.15
CA GLN A 217 -57.31 -25.67 19.92
C GLN A 217 -57.21 -24.15 19.73
N GLU A 218 -58.23 -23.39 20.11
CA GLU A 218 -58.21 -21.92 20.09
C GLU A 218 -57.25 -21.34 21.13
N GLU A 219 -57.22 -21.89 22.35
CA GLU A 219 -56.25 -21.53 23.38
C GLU A 219 -54.80 -21.78 22.91
N VAL A 220 -54.52 -22.95 22.35
CA VAL A 220 -53.19 -23.27 21.79
C VAL A 220 -52.82 -22.33 20.63
N LYS A 221 -53.76 -21.97 19.75
CA LYS A 221 -53.54 -20.97 18.68
C LYS A 221 -53.20 -19.59 19.27
N LEU A 222 -53.91 -19.15 20.31
CA LEU A 222 -53.64 -17.87 20.98
C LEU A 222 -52.29 -17.85 21.69
N MET A 223 -51.93 -18.93 22.40
CA MET A 223 -50.61 -19.06 23.03
C MET A 223 -49.48 -19.03 21.99
N ASN A 224 -49.63 -19.78 20.88
CA ASN A 224 -48.64 -19.81 19.81
C ASN A 224 -48.48 -18.43 19.15
N ASN A 225 -49.58 -17.74 18.86
CA ASN A 225 -49.53 -16.37 18.30
C ASN A 225 -48.81 -15.39 19.25
N ASN A 226 -49.02 -15.52 20.56
CA ASN A 226 -48.32 -14.70 21.56
C ASN A 226 -46.81 -15.00 21.58
N GLU A 227 -46.41 -16.28 21.54
CA GLU A 227 -44.99 -16.65 21.50
C GLU A 227 -44.30 -16.28 20.16
N ILE A 228 -45.01 -16.34 19.04
CA ILE A 228 -44.58 -15.81 17.75
C ILE A 228 -44.38 -14.28 17.83
N GLN A 229 -45.27 -13.56 18.49
CA GLN A 229 -45.14 -12.11 18.68
C GLN A 229 -43.93 -11.76 19.57
N LYS A 230 -43.74 -12.45 20.72
CA LYS A 230 -42.56 -12.26 21.58
C LYS A 230 -41.25 -12.56 20.85
N SER A 231 -41.18 -13.68 20.15
CA SER A 231 -39.97 -14.07 19.41
C SER A 231 -39.67 -13.08 18.27
N LYS A 232 -40.69 -12.53 17.60
CA LYS A 232 -40.55 -11.42 16.65
C LYS A 232 -40.00 -10.15 17.31
N GLU A 233 -40.51 -9.75 18.47
CA GLU A 233 -40.02 -8.59 19.22
C GLU A 233 -38.55 -8.77 19.68
N ILE A 234 -38.17 -9.99 20.07
CA ILE A 234 -36.78 -10.34 20.39
C ILE A 234 -35.90 -10.24 19.14
N ILE A 235 -36.34 -10.76 17.99
CA ILE A 235 -35.63 -10.64 16.71
C ILE A 235 -35.46 -9.17 16.32
N ASP A 236 -36.50 -8.34 16.44
CA ASP A 236 -36.42 -6.90 16.16
C ASP A 236 -35.49 -6.16 17.13
N ASN A 237 -35.42 -6.57 18.40
CA ASN A 237 -34.46 -6.04 19.37
C ASN A 237 -33.01 -6.41 19.00
N LEU A 238 -32.77 -7.68 18.63
CA LEU A 238 -31.47 -8.18 18.20
C LEU A 238 -31.02 -7.52 16.89
N ASN A 239 -31.92 -7.35 15.92
CA ASN A 239 -31.64 -6.63 14.67
C ASN A 239 -31.26 -5.16 14.95
N LYS A 240 -31.99 -4.46 15.82
CA LYS A 240 -31.62 -3.08 16.24
C LYS A 240 -30.24 -3.02 16.90
N LYS A 241 -29.90 -3.99 17.76
CA LYS A 241 -28.57 -4.10 18.38
C LYS A 241 -27.49 -4.39 17.34
N LEU A 242 -27.74 -5.28 16.38
CA LEU A 242 -26.82 -5.60 15.29
C LEU A 242 -26.57 -4.38 14.40
N THR A 243 -27.61 -3.64 14.02
CA THR A 243 -27.46 -2.39 13.24
C THR A 243 -26.67 -1.32 14.01
N ASN A 244 -26.88 -1.18 15.32
CA ASN A 244 -26.09 -0.24 16.13
C ASN A 244 -24.63 -0.69 16.28
N CYS A 245 -24.37 -1.99 16.39
CA CYS A 245 -23.02 -2.55 16.38
C CYS A 245 -22.32 -2.25 15.05
N MET A 246 -23.00 -2.52 13.92
CA MET A 246 -22.47 -2.25 12.58
C MET A 246 -22.10 -0.77 12.41
N ARG A 247 -23.02 0.16 12.74
CA ARG A 247 -22.73 1.61 12.72
C ARG A 247 -21.54 2.02 13.58
N THR A 248 -21.29 1.31 14.68
CA THR A 248 -20.15 1.58 15.56
C THR A 248 -18.85 1.08 14.92
N ILE A 249 -18.90 -0.06 14.23
CA ILE A 249 -17.78 -0.59 13.43
C ILE A 249 -17.49 0.37 12.26
N ASP A 250 -18.49 0.73 11.47
CA ASP A 250 -18.36 1.68 10.35
C ASP A 250 -17.71 3.01 10.80
N ALA A 251 -18.11 3.53 11.97
CA ALA A 251 -17.51 4.72 12.55
C ALA A 251 -16.04 4.51 12.97
N LYS A 252 -15.68 3.34 13.51
CA LYS A 252 -14.29 3.00 13.83
C LYS A 252 -13.43 2.76 12.61
N ASP A 253 -13.97 2.22 11.53
CA ASP A 253 -13.24 2.05 10.27
C ASP A 253 -12.92 3.42 9.64
N VAL A 254 -13.84 4.39 9.74
CA VAL A 254 -13.56 5.79 9.35
C VAL A 254 -12.51 6.45 10.27
N GLU A 255 -12.58 6.25 11.59
CA GLU A 255 -11.52 6.72 12.51
C GLU A 255 -10.15 6.12 12.17
N LEU A 256 -10.08 4.82 11.90
CA LEU A 256 -8.84 4.12 11.52
C LEU A 256 -8.28 4.62 10.18
N LEU A 257 -9.14 4.82 9.18
CA LEU A 257 -8.74 5.39 7.89
C LEU A 257 -8.16 6.80 8.05
N ASN A 258 -8.83 7.66 8.84
CA ASN A 258 -8.34 9.01 9.14
C ASN A 258 -6.99 8.99 9.87
N LEU A 259 -6.80 8.09 10.84
CA LEU A 259 -5.54 7.91 11.54
C LEU A 259 -4.43 7.39 10.62
N GLN A 260 -4.74 6.46 9.71
CA GLN A 260 -3.80 5.97 8.70
C GLN A 260 -3.40 7.07 7.71
N THR A 261 -4.35 7.92 7.29
CA THR A 261 -4.07 9.09 6.45
C THR A 261 -3.17 10.11 7.17
N ALA A 262 -3.47 10.43 8.44
CA ALA A 262 -2.63 11.32 9.24
C ALA A 262 -1.21 10.74 9.45
N LEU A 263 -1.09 9.44 9.70
CA LEU A 263 0.21 8.76 9.82
C LEU A 263 1.00 8.85 8.50
N GLY A 264 0.34 8.65 7.35
CA GLY A 264 0.95 8.83 6.03
C GLY A 264 1.43 10.28 5.79
N GLN A 265 0.65 11.27 6.23
CA GLN A 265 1.04 12.68 6.18
C GLN A 265 2.28 12.96 7.05
N TYR A 266 2.34 12.43 8.27
CA TYR A 266 3.52 12.57 9.14
C TYR A 266 4.77 11.91 8.55
N TYR A 267 4.66 10.79 7.84
CA TYR A 267 5.80 10.20 7.15
C TYR A 267 6.30 11.07 5.99
N ALA A 268 5.39 11.65 5.20
CA ALA A 268 5.76 12.58 4.13
C ALA A 268 6.38 13.89 4.68
N GLU A 269 5.86 14.41 5.80
CA GLU A 269 6.43 15.57 6.49
C GLU A 269 7.83 15.27 7.07
N LEU A 270 8.02 14.06 7.61
CA LEU A 270 9.32 13.62 8.14
C LEU A 270 10.37 13.49 7.02
N GLU A 271 10.01 12.91 5.87
CA GLU A 271 10.88 12.82 4.69
C GLU A 271 11.24 14.22 4.17
N ALA A 272 10.25 15.11 4.01
CA ALA A 272 10.48 16.50 3.61
C ALA A 272 11.39 17.25 4.61
N LYS A 273 11.23 17.03 5.92
CA LYS A 273 12.10 17.58 6.95
C LYS A 273 13.54 17.05 6.84
N GLU A 274 13.72 15.76 6.54
CA GLU A 274 15.05 15.18 6.33
C GLU A 274 15.72 15.77 5.07
N HIS A 275 14.97 16.04 4.00
CA HIS A 275 15.50 16.78 2.84
C HIS A 275 15.97 18.20 3.21
N LEU A 276 15.13 18.96 3.93
CA LEU A 276 15.50 20.30 4.39
C LEU A 276 16.70 20.30 5.35
N GLU A 277 16.86 19.28 6.19
CA GLU A 277 18.03 19.13 7.08
C GLU A 277 19.31 18.85 6.30
N ARG A 278 19.25 18.04 5.23
CA ARG A 278 20.41 17.82 4.34
C ARG A 278 20.79 19.09 3.58
N ASP A 279 19.81 19.82 3.04
CA ASP A 279 20.05 21.08 2.32
C ASP A 279 20.62 22.16 3.27
N LEU A 280 20.13 22.24 4.51
CA LEU A 280 20.69 23.11 5.54
C LEU A 280 22.13 22.73 5.88
N ALA A 281 22.43 21.43 6.04
CA ALA A 281 23.79 20.97 6.29
C ALA A 281 24.75 21.39 5.17
N LEU A 282 24.37 21.17 3.91
CA LEU A 282 25.14 21.61 2.74
C LEU A 282 25.35 23.13 2.72
N ALA A 283 24.29 23.92 2.95
CA ALA A 283 24.39 25.38 3.02
C ALA A 283 25.30 25.85 4.18
N THR A 284 25.32 25.15 5.32
CA THR A 284 26.26 25.46 6.42
C THR A 284 27.70 25.08 6.09
N GLU A 285 27.94 23.98 5.36
CA GLU A 285 29.26 23.60 4.89
C GLU A 285 29.80 24.60 3.85
N GLU A 286 28.97 25.01 2.88
CA GLU A 286 29.34 26.05 1.91
C GLU A 286 29.63 27.39 2.58
N SER A 287 28.81 27.78 3.57
CA SER A 287 29.03 28.99 4.37
C SER A 287 30.35 28.92 5.16
N ALA A 288 30.66 27.77 5.77
CA ALA A 288 31.92 27.55 6.47
C ALA A 288 33.12 27.60 5.51
N ARG A 289 33.01 27.00 4.32
CA ARG A 289 34.03 27.04 3.27
C ARG A 289 34.29 28.45 2.76
N LEU A 290 33.23 29.23 2.51
CA LEU A 290 33.35 30.63 2.11
C LEU A 290 33.95 31.50 3.23
N THR A 291 33.61 31.24 4.48
CA THR A 291 34.20 31.92 5.65
C THR A 291 35.69 31.60 5.79
N GLY A 292 36.09 30.35 5.55
CA GLY A 292 37.51 29.97 5.50
C GLY A 292 38.28 30.73 4.43
N LEU A 293 37.79 30.73 3.19
CA LEU A 293 38.40 31.46 2.07
C LEU A 293 38.46 32.98 2.30
N LEU A 294 37.48 33.55 3.01
CA LEU A 294 37.49 34.97 3.40
C LEU A 294 38.59 35.26 4.42
N ASN A 295 38.73 34.42 5.45
CA ASN A 295 39.78 34.56 6.46
C ASN A 295 41.19 34.42 5.83
N ASP A 296 41.39 33.44 4.94
CA ASP A 296 42.67 33.25 4.22
C ASP A 296 43.02 34.51 3.38
N ALA A 297 42.02 35.10 2.71
CA ALA A 297 42.18 36.31 1.92
C ALA A 297 42.51 37.54 2.79
N ASP A 298 41.86 37.67 3.96
CA ASP A 298 42.15 38.74 4.93
C ASP A 298 43.55 38.58 5.56
N GLU A 299 43.98 37.35 5.88
CA GLU A 299 45.34 37.09 6.36
C GLU A 299 46.40 37.46 5.30
N HIS A 300 46.17 37.10 4.03
CA HIS A 300 47.01 37.51 2.91
C HIS A 300 47.01 39.02 2.69
N ALA A 301 45.87 39.69 2.86
CA ALA A 301 45.77 41.15 2.75
C ALA A 301 46.57 41.85 3.86
N GLU A 302 46.42 41.42 5.12
CA GLU A 302 47.19 41.94 6.25
C GLU A 302 48.69 41.56 6.17
N PHE A 303 49.06 40.44 5.55
CA PHE A 303 50.47 40.13 5.24
C PHE A 303 51.04 41.11 4.21
N SER A 304 50.37 41.29 3.06
CA SER A 304 50.79 42.25 2.04
C SER A 304 50.84 43.69 2.56
N LYS A 305 49.96 44.06 3.48
CA LYS A 305 49.96 45.35 4.18
C LYS A 305 51.19 45.50 5.09
N ARG A 306 51.52 44.49 5.90
CA ARG A 306 52.75 44.47 6.72
C ARG A 306 54.01 44.59 5.86
N GLU A 307 54.09 43.88 4.73
CA GLU A 307 55.20 44.02 3.78
C GLU A 307 55.29 45.44 3.19
N LYS A 308 54.17 46.05 2.80
CA LYS A 308 54.12 47.44 2.31
C LYS A 308 54.58 48.43 3.39
N GLU A 309 54.15 48.24 4.64
CA GLU A 309 54.60 49.05 5.78
C GLU A 309 56.11 48.89 6.01
N GLU A 310 56.66 47.67 5.96
CA GLU A 310 58.10 47.44 6.05
C GLU A 310 58.87 48.13 4.90
N ILE A 311 58.40 48.00 3.65
CA ILE A 311 58.99 48.67 2.49
C ILE A 311 58.94 50.20 2.64
N LEU A 312 57.84 50.77 3.15
CA LEU A 312 57.73 52.21 3.41
C LEU A 312 58.71 52.69 4.49
N THR A 313 58.94 51.91 5.55
CA THR A 313 59.95 52.27 6.57
C THR A 313 61.38 52.21 6.00
N LYS A 314 61.70 51.19 5.19
CA LYS A 314 62.98 51.07 4.47
C LYS A 314 63.17 52.23 3.49
N LEU A 315 62.13 52.60 2.74
CA LEU A 315 62.14 53.75 1.83
C LEU A 315 62.41 55.05 2.60
N SER A 316 61.69 55.30 3.70
CA SER A 316 61.94 56.48 4.55
C SER A 316 63.38 56.53 5.11
N GLN A 317 63.97 55.37 5.42
CA GLN A 317 65.38 55.30 5.83
C GLN A 317 66.33 55.62 4.67
N THR A 318 66.11 55.09 3.47
CA THR A 318 66.96 55.38 2.30
C THR A 318 66.82 56.82 1.82
N GLU A 319 65.62 57.40 1.88
CA GLU A 319 65.38 58.83 1.62
C GLU A 319 66.14 59.73 2.61
N ARG A 320 66.17 59.37 3.90
CA ARG A 320 66.96 60.09 4.92
C ARG A 320 68.45 60.01 4.64
N MET A 321 68.98 58.80 4.38
CA MET A 321 70.39 58.61 4.02
C MET A 321 70.76 59.33 2.71
N LEU A 322 69.84 59.42 1.75
CA LEU A 322 70.02 60.17 0.51
C LEU A 322 70.02 61.68 0.76
N ALA A 323 69.16 62.20 1.64
CA ALA A 323 69.17 63.60 2.04
C ALA A 323 70.48 63.98 2.76
N GLU A 324 70.93 63.16 3.71
CA GLU A 324 72.24 63.30 4.36
C GLU A 324 73.40 63.17 3.36
N GLY A 325 73.27 62.29 2.35
CA GLY A 325 74.19 62.17 1.22
C GLY A 325 74.28 63.46 0.41
N LYS A 326 73.14 64.03 0.01
CA LYS A 326 73.05 65.32 -0.70
C LYS A 326 73.67 66.46 0.11
N ILE A 327 73.40 66.54 1.41
CA ILE A 327 74.02 67.55 2.30
C ILE A 327 75.55 67.41 2.31
N ARG A 328 76.07 66.17 2.38
CA ARG A 328 77.52 65.92 2.31
C ARG A 328 78.11 66.28 0.94
N VAL A 329 77.43 65.98 -0.15
CA VAL A 329 77.87 66.37 -1.51
C VAL A 329 77.90 67.90 -1.63
N ASN A 330 76.83 68.60 -1.27
CA ASN A 330 76.78 70.07 -1.31
C ASN A 330 77.93 70.71 -0.51
N LYS A 331 78.27 70.15 0.67
CA LYS A 331 79.43 70.61 1.46
C LYS A 331 80.76 70.35 0.75
N LEU A 332 80.95 69.16 0.15
CA LEU A 332 82.14 68.85 -0.62
C LEU A 332 82.26 69.70 -1.89
N GLU A 333 81.14 70.07 -2.52
CA GLU A 333 81.10 71.01 -3.64
C GLU A 333 81.49 72.43 -3.21
N GLU A 334 80.99 72.91 -2.07
CA GLU A 334 81.38 74.19 -1.46
C GLU A 334 82.88 74.22 -1.14
N ASP A 335 83.41 73.16 -0.51
CA ASP A 335 84.83 73.04 -0.18
C ASP A 335 85.70 72.86 -1.44
N ASN A 336 85.22 72.18 -2.49
CA ASN A 336 85.88 72.12 -3.80
C ASN A 336 85.89 73.51 -4.47
N GLY A 337 84.81 74.29 -4.34
CA GLY A 337 84.75 75.68 -4.79
C GLY A 337 85.78 76.57 -4.09
N LYS A 338 85.92 76.45 -2.76
CA LYS A 338 86.97 77.14 -1.99
C LYS A 338 88.37 76.74 -2.46
N LEU A 339 88.62 75.45 -2.68
CA LEU A 339 89.91 74.95 -3.19
C LEU A 339 90.22 75.45 -4.60
N ARG A 340 89.24 75.46 -5.51
CA ARG A 340 89.40 76.04 -6.86
C ARG A 340 89.74 77.52 -6.78
N HIS A 341 89.06 78.29 -5.93
CA HIS A 341 89.33 79.70 -5.77
C HIS A 341 90.72 79.96 -5.15
N ALA A 342 91.14 79.17 -4.16
CA ALA A 342 92.50 79.25 -3.59
C ALA A 342 93.58 78.89 -4.63
N LEU A 343 93.33 77.86 -5.46
CA LEU A 343 94.21 77.50 -6.58
C LEU A 343 94.30 78.63 -7.61
N GLU A 344 93.18 79.21 -8.02
CA GLU A 344 93.09 80.33 -8.96
C GLU A 344 93.83 81.58 -8.42
N GLN A 345 93.68 81.90 -7.13
CA GLN A 345 94.45 82.95 -6.47
C GLN A 345 95.95 82.65 -6.49
N SER A 346 96.36 81.40 -6.22
CA SER A 346 97.77 80.99 -6.22
C SER A 346 98.38 81.03 -7.63
N MET A 347 97.62 80.65 -8.66
CA MET A 347 98.03 80.71 -10.06
C MET A 347 98.10 82.16 -10.56
N THR A 348 97.15 83.01 -10.13
CA THR A 348 97.21 84.46 -10.37
C THR A 348 98.45 85.08 -9.72
N ARG A 349 98.78 84.70 -8.48
CA ARG A 349 100.01 85.12 -7.79
C ARG A 349 101.27 84.64 -8.53
N LEU A 350 101.30 83.38 -8.97
CA LEU A 350 102.43 82.82 -9.73
C LEU A 350 102.62 83.56 -11.07
N ASN A 351 101.56 83.72 -11.86
CA ASN A 351 101.62 84.45 -13.14
C ASN A 351 102.08 85.89 -12.94
N ARG A 352 101.62 86.56 -11.88
CA ARG A 352 102.06 87.92 -11.52
C ARG A 352 103.52 88.00 -11.04
N MET A 353 104.07 86.91 -10.49
CA MET A 353 105.50 86.80 -10.15
C MET A 353 106.36 86.31 -11.33
N SER A 354 105.74 85.76 -12.38
CA SER A 354 106.43 85.25 -13.58
C SER A 354 106.52 86.27 -14.72
N MET A 355 105.77 87.38 -14.67
CA MET A 355 105.79 88.44 -15.70
C MET A 355 106.90 89.49 -15.51
N ASP A 356 107.61 89.50 -14.38
CA ASP A 356 108.58 90.56 -14.01
C ASP A 356 110.06 90.18 -14.24
N SER A 357 110.36 89.08 -14.96
CA SER A 357 111.75 88.68 -15.25
C SER A 357 111.98 88.15 -16.67
N ASP A 358 111.45 88.83 -17.68
CA ASP A 358 111.75 88.54 -19.09
C ASP A 358 113.17 88.98 -19.48
N PHE A 359 114.11 88.03 -19.37
CA PHE A 359 114.96 87.51 -20.45
C PHE A 359 115.44 88.44 -21.62
N LEU A 360 115.61 89.74 -21.39
CA LEU A 360 116.05 90.70 -22.40
C LEU A 360 117.45 91.26 -22.08
N VAL A 361 118.49 90.65 -22.67
CA VAL A 361 119.85 91.21 -22.65
C VAL A 361 119.83 92.54 -23.41
N ASP A 362 120.19 93.64 -22.73
CA ASP A 362 120.14 94.99 -23.31
C ASP A 362 120.88 95.03 -24.67
N ARG A 363 120.16 95.44 -25.71
CA ARG A 363 120.64 95.60 -27.09
C ARG A 363 121.96 96.38 -27.17
N ARG A 364 122.22 97.31 -26.25
CA ARG A 364 123.49 98.05 -26.17
C ARG A 364 124.68 97.15 -25.85
N ILE A 365 124.51 96.16 -24.98
CA ILE A 365 125.55 95.20 -24.58
C ILE A 365 125.90 94.31 -25.78
N VAL A 366 124.88 93.80 -26.49
CA VAL A 366 125.05 92.98 -27.70
C VAL A 366 125.77 93.75 -28.82
N ILE A 367 125.35 94.99 -29.09
CA ILE A 367 126.02 95.86 -30.08
C ILE A 367 127.48 96.11 -29.68
N LYS A 368 127.74 96.42 -28.41
CA LYS A 368 129.10 96.73 -27.93
C LYS A 368 130.02 95.51 -28.06
N LEU A 369 129.53 94.31 -27.74
CA LEU A 369 130.26 93.05 -27.94
C LEU A 369 130.63 92.82 -29.42
N LEU A 370 129.66 92.95 -30.33
CA LEU A 370 129.91 92.87 -31.79
C LEU A 370 130.96 93.88 -32.25
N VAL A 371 130.84 95.14 -31.83
CA VAL A 371 131.79 96.20 -32.20
C VAL A 371 133.20 95.90 -31.68
N THR A 372 133.33 95.43 -30.42
CA THR A 372 134.65 95.03 -29.88
C THR A 372 135.27 93.83 -30.60
N TYR A 373 134.46 92.90 -31.10
CA TYR A 373 134.94 91.74 -31.86
C TYR A 373 135.58 92.15 -33.19
N PHE A 374 134.94 93.05 -33.94
CA PHE A 374 135.51 93.58 -35.19
C PHE A 374 136.67 94.55 -34.97
N GLN A 375 136.64 95.39 -33.93
CA GLN A 375 137.73 96.35 -33.66
C GLN A 375 139.03 95.69 -33.17
N ARG A 376 138.99 94.49 -32.59
CA ARG A 376 140.17 93.77 -32.07
C ARG A 376 140.53 92.53 -32.89
N ASN A 377 140.56 92.64 -34.21
CA ASN A 377 141.01 91.59 -35.13
C ASN A 377 140.44 90.18 -34.79
N HIS A 378 139.13 90.10 -34.57
CA HIS A 378 138.42 88.83 -34.32
C HIS A 378 138.92 88.03 -33.10
N SER A 379 139.16 88.71 -31.97
CA SER A 379 139.64 88.05 -30.75
C SER A 379 138.69 86.97 -30.23
N LYS A 380 139.23 85.76 -30.00
CA LYS A 380 138.45 84.58 -29.57
C LYS A 380 137.78 84.75 -28.20
N GLU A 381 138.39 85.52 -27.30
CA GLU A 381 137.88 85.80 -25.95
C GLU A 381 136.54 86.57 -25.98
N VAL A 382 136.39 87.52 -26.92
CA VAL A 382 135.13 88.28 -27.06
C VAL A 382 134.04 87.37 -27.63
N LEU A 383 134.39 86.47 -28.57
CA LEU A 383 133.45 85.49 -29.11
C LEU A 383 132.97 84.49 -28.05
N ASP A 384 133.87 83.99 -27.19
CA ASP A 384 133.52 83.13 -26.05
C ASP A 384 132.61 83.86 -25.02
N LEU A 385 132.89 85.14 -24.75
CA LEU A 385 132.02 85.97 -23.91
C LEU A 385 130.63 86.18 -24.52
N MET A 386 130.54 86.38 -25.84
CA MET A 386 129.27 86.47 -26.56
C MET A 386 128.47 85.18 -26.48
N VAL A 387 129.10 84.03 -26.74
CA VAL A 387 128.50 82.69 -26.59
C VAL A 387 127.88 82.51 -25.20
N ARG A 388 128.58 82.96 -24.15
CA ARG A 388 128.14 82.84 -22.76
C ARG A 388 127.04 83.82 -22.36
N MET A 389 127.10 85.09 -22.82
CA MET A 389 126.08 86.11 -22.48
C MET A 389 124.80 86.01 -23.30
N LEU A 390 124.88 85.59 -24.58
CA LEU A 390 123.72 85.47 -25.46
C LEU A 390 123.09 84.07 -25.43
N GLY A 391 123.64 83.12 -24.65
CA GLY A 391 123.08 81.78 -24.50
C GLY A 391 123.07 80.98 -25.81
N PHE A 392 124.15 81.05 -26.61
CA PHE A 392 124.23 80.30 -27.87
C PHE A 392 124.04 78.80 -27.62
N SER A 393 123.22 78.15 -28.45
CA SER A 393 123.04 76.70 -28.39
C SER A 393 124.33 75.98 -28.82
N ASP A 394 124.48 74.70 -28.48
CA ASP A 394 125.66 73.92 -28.84
C ASP A 394 125.80 73.75 -30.37
N GLU A 395 124.68 73.74 -31.12
CA GLU A 395 124.72 73.78 -32.60
C GLU A 395 125.29 75.11 -33.14
N ASP A 396 125.03 76.24 -32.47
CA ASP A 396 125.55 77.54 -32.88
C ASP A 396 127.04 77.66 -32.54
N LYS A 397 127.47 77.22 -31.36
CA LYS A 397 128.90 77.12 -31.00
C LYS A 397 129.70 76.32 -32.01
N GLN A 398 129.08 75.30 -32.60
CA GLN A 398 129.68 74.47 -33.65
C GLN A 398 129.76 75.20 -35.00
N ARG A 399 128.76 76.03 -35.35
CA ARG A 399 128.77 76.89 -36.56
C ARG A 399 129.80 78.03 -36.53
N ILE A 400 130.11 78.59 -35.35
CA ILE A 400 131.18 79.60 -35.16
C ILE A 400 132.53 79.01 -34.74
N GLY A 401 132.69 77.68 -34.79
CA GLY A 401 134.00 77.00 -34.69
C GLY A 401 134.65 76.98 -33.30
N VAL A 402 133.87 77.09 -32.22
CA VAL A 402 134.40 77.22 -30.84
C VAL A 402 134.53 75.86 -30.11
N ALA A 403 133.76 74.83 -30.49
CA ALA A 403 133.76 73.53 -29.79
C ALA A 403 133.73 72.30 -30.72
N GLN A 404 134.91 71.83 -31.14
CA GLN A 404 135.16 70.43 -31.45
C GLN A 404 136.17 69.87 -30.43
N HIS A 405 135.73 69.25 -29.34
CA HIS A 405 136.54 68.34 -28.49
C HIS A 405 135.65 67.67 -27.41
N GLY A 406 135.68 66.33 -27.31
CA GLY A 406 135.30 65.59 -26.08
C GLY A 406 133.93 64.88 -26.06
N PRO A 407 133.86 63.52 -25.98
CA PRO A 407 132.61 62.74 -25.93
C PRO A 407 132.34 61.98 -24.60
N GLY A 408 131.06 61.81 -24.21
CA GLY A 408 130.58 60.57 -23.53
C GLY A 408 129.65 60.62 -22.29
N LYS A 409 128.44 60.01 -22.45
CA LYS A 409 127.95 58.80 -21.72
C LYS A 409 127.27 58.86 -20.31
N GLY A 410 125.95 58.59 -20.26
CA GLY A 410 125.24 57.75 -19.25
C GLY A 410 124.69 58.39 -17.94
N ILE A 411 123.93 57.74 -17.03
CA ILE A 411 122.97 56.59 -17.09
C ILE A 411 122.25 56.41 -15.69
N VAL A 412 120.94 56.01 -15.63
CA VAL A 412 120.05 55.50 -14.50
C VAL A 412 120.33 55.79 -12.99
N ARG A 413 119.34 55.86 -12.06
CA ARG A 413 118.66 54.68 -11.41
C ARG A 413 117.74 55.08 -10.21
N GLY A 414 116.57 54.43 -10.02
CA GLY A 414 115.72 54.60 -8.82
C GLY A 414 114.49 53.65 -8.78
N VAL A 415 114.05 53.18 -7.58
CA VAL A 415 113.08 52.07 -7.34
C VAL A 415 112.40 52.19 -5.93
N LEU A 416 111.32 51.42 -5.70
CA LEU A 416 110.48 51.17 -4.48
C LEU A 416 109.25 52.08 -4.27
N GLY A 417 108.04 51.59 -3.92
CA GLY A 417 107.54 50.20 -3.84
C GLY A 417 106.15 50.05 -3.14
N LEU A 418 105.47 48.91 -3.37
CA LEU A 418 104.25 48.32 -2.73
C LEU A 418 102.81 48.69 -3.22
N PRO A 419 101.79 47.79 -3.08
CA PRO A 419 100.59 47.72 -3.93
C PRO A 419 99.22 47.68 -3.21
N GLY A 420 98.09 47.82 -3.95
CA GLY A 420 96.74 47.75 -3.35
C GLY A 420 95.53 47.74 -4.31
N HIS A 421 95.20 46.55 -4.83
CA HIS A 421 93.90 46.03 -5.32
C HIS A 421 92.78 46.95 -5.86
N LEU A 422 92.60 46.90 -7.20
CA LEU A 422 91.33 46.84 -7.96
C LEU A 422 90.02 47.39 -7.34
N VAL A 423 89.61 48.57 -7.82
CA VAL A 423 88.19 48.93 -8.00
C VAL A 423 87.88 48.76 -9.50
N GLY A 424 86.91 47.93 -9.86
CA GLY A 424 86.55 47.64 -11.24
C GLY A 424 85.06 47.44 -11.43
N GLY A 425 84.36 48.50 -11.85
CA GLY A 425 82.95 48.45 -12.25
C GLY A 425 82.75 49.15 -13.59
N ILE A 426 82.39 48.36 -14.62
CA ILE A 426 81.93 48.76 -15.96
C ILE A 426 81.03 47.58 -16.38
N LEU A 427 79.70 47.65 -16.42
CA LEU A 427 78.78 48.44 -17.26
C LEU A 427 78.89 48.19 -18.77
N GLY A 428 78.06 47.27 -19.27
CA GLY A 428 77.29 47.51 -20.51
C GLY A 428 77.64 46.69 -21.76
N GLY A 429 76.58 46.32 -22.49
CA GLY A 429 76.59 46.25 -23.96
C GLY A 429 76.77 44.89 -24.62
N SER A 430 75.66 44.23 -24.96
CA SER A 430 75.60 43.22 -26.04
C SER A 430 75.57 43.93 -27.42
N PRO A 431 75.90 43.28 -28.56
CA PRO A 431 74.92 42.38 -29.19
C PRO A 431 75.46 41.19 -30.03
N ALA A 432 74.50 40.33 -30.41
CA ALA A 432 74.39 39.53 -31.65
C ALA A 432 74.87 38.05 -31.69
N ASN A 433 73.86 37.16 -31.69
CA ASN A 433 73.71 35.90 -32.47
C ASN A 433 74.71 34.76 -32.18
N THR A 434 74.31 33.59 -31.64
CA THR A 434 73.34 32.62 -32.22
C THR A 434 72.90 31.53 -31.22
N LEU A 435 71.69 30.96 -31.39
CA LEU A 435 71.19 29.65 -30.88
C LEU A 435 71.35 29.38 -29.36
N THR A 436 70.31 29.21 -28.52
CA THR A 436 69.11 28.36 -28.62
C THR A 436 68.06 28.78 -27.57
N ASN A 437 66.77 28.46 -27.80
CA ASN A 437 65.69 28.66 -26.83
C ASN A 437 65.76 27.71 -25.61
N MET A 438 64.97 28.06 -24.58
CA MET A 438 64.65 27.30 -23.36
C MET A 438 65.62 27.46 -22.17
N ALA A 439 65.42 28.54 -21.40
CA ALA A 439 65.73 28.60 -19.98
C ALA A 439 64.68 29.46 -19.26
N SER A 440 63.78 28.82 -18.53
CA SER A 440 62.99 29.43 -17.46
C SER A 440 63.64 28.98 -16.15
N ASP A 441 64.73 29.65 -15.76
CA ASP A 441 65.43 29.35 -14.52
C ASP A 441 64.53 29.67 -13.32
N ASN A 442 63.94 28.62 -12.73
CA ASN A 442 63.56 28.48 -11.30
C ASN A 442 62.74 27.18 -11.07
N GLN A 443 63.17 26.06 -11.64
CA GLN A 443 62.69 24.73 -11.21
C GLN A 443 63.84 24.02 -10.50
N SER A 444 63.61 23.63 -9.25
CA SER A 444 64.61 22.95 -8.44
C SER A 444 64.89 21.58 -9.04
N ILE A 445 66.11 21.07 -8.85
CA ILE A 445 66.43 19.67 -9.19
C ILE A 445 65.46 18.72 -8.45
N ALA A 446 64.99 19.08 -7.25
CA ALA A 446 63.95 18.34 -6.54
C ALA A 446 62.63 18.26 -7.32
N ASP A 447 62.19 19.34 -7.97
CA ASP A 447 60.95 19.39 -8.75
C ASP A 447 61.06 18.51 -10.01
N LEU A 448 62.22 18.56 -10.69
CA LEU A 448 62.53 17.66 -11.82
C LEU A 448 62.57 16.18 -11.43
N TRP A 449 63.03 15.85 -10.21
CA TRP A 449 62.97 14.48 -9.67
C TRP A 449 61.54 14.06 -9.29
N VAL A 450 60.73 14.99 -8.75
CA VAL A 450 59.30 14.74 -8.45
C VAL A 450 58.50 14.54 -9.73
N ASP A 451 58.69 15.38 -10.76
CA ASP A 451 58.09 15.22 -12.08
C ASP A 451 58.54 13.92 -12.75
N PHE A 452 59.81 13.53 -12.62
CA PHE A 452 60.29 12.24 -13.12
C PHE A 452 59.57 11.07 -12.43
N LEU A 453 59.42 11.09 -11.11
CA LEU A 453 58.73 10.04 -10.35
C LEU A 453 57.21 9.99 -10.63
N LEU A 454 56.55 11.15 -10.78
CA LEU A 454 55.15 11.25 -11.19
C LEU A 454 54.96 10.72 -12.62
N LYS A 455 55.85 11.07 -13.54
CA LYS A 455 55.82 10.59 -14.93
C LYS A 455 56.12 9.11 -15.06
N GLU A 456 57.05 8.56 -14.28
CA GLU A 456 57.36 7.13 -14.27
C GLU A 456 56.22 6.31 -13.64
N THR A 457 55.54 6.83 -12.61
CA THR A 457 54.36 6.19 -12.03
C THR A 457 53.13 6.28 -12.95
N GLU A 458 52.94 7.40 -13.67
CA GLU A 458 51.90 7.51 -14.70
C GLU A 458 52.17 6.56 -15.89
N GLU A 459 53.42 6.43 -16.35
CA GLU A 459 53.77 5.48 -17.42
C GLU A 459 53.57 4.02 -17.00
N ARG A 460 53.90 3.62 -15.76
CA ARG A 460 53.59 2.27 -15.28
C ARG A 460 52.09 2.01 -15.26
N LYS A 461 51.29 2.97 -14.75
CA LYS A 461 49.82 2.87 -14.72
C LYS A 461 49.19 2.85 -16.12
N LYS A 462 49.79 3.52 -17.11
CA LYS A 462 49.37 3.49 -18.52
C LYS A 462 49.71 2.17 -19.23
N ARG A 463 50.75 1.45 -18.81
CA ARG A 463 51.06 0.10 -19.35
C ARG A 463 50.10 -0.93 -18.75
N GLU A 464 49.88 -0.88 -17.45
CA GLU A 464 48.98 -1.76 -16.70
C GLU A 464 47.52 -1.68 -17.21
N SER A 465 47.03 -0.47 -17.52
CA SER A 465 45.68 -0.25 -18.09
C SER A 465 45.51 -0.65 -19.56
N VAL A 466 46.59 -0.86 -20.33
CA VAL A 466 46.53 -1.37 -21.70
C VAL A 466 46.52 -2.90 -21.74
N GLU A 467 47.14 -3.57 -20.76
CA GLU A 467 47.10 -5.03 -20.63
C GLU A 467 45.75 -5.54 -20.08
N ASP A 468 45.10 -4.83 -19.15
CA ASP A 468 43.81 -5.26 -18.58
C ASP A 468 42.64 -5.16 -19.58
N VAL A 469 42.61 -4.11 -20.43
CA VAL A 469 41.58 -3.97 -21.49
C VAL A 469 41.74 -5.03 -22.60
N SER A 470 42.95 -5.59 -22.75
CA SER A 470 43.24 -6.63 -23.75
C SER A 470 42.83 -8.03 -23.29
N ARG A 471 42.66 -8.27 -21.98
CA ARG A 471 42.22 -9.58 -21.44
C ARG A 471 40.71 -9.76 -21.34
N SER A 472 39.92 -8.68 -21.35
CA SER A 472 38.49 -8.72 -21.06
C SER A 472 37.57 -8.91 -22.28
N ARG A 473 38.11 -9.23 -23.47
CA ARG A 473 37.35 -9.26 -24.74
C ARG A 473 37.33 -10.59 -25.49
N GLU A 474 38.01 -11.63 -24.99
CA GLU A 474 38.22 -12.89 -25.76
C GLU A 474 37.52 -14.14 -25.20
N ASP A 475 36.72 -14.05 -24.13
CA ASP A 475 36.15 -15.24 -23.45
C ASP A 475 34.60 -15.28 -23.39
N LEU A 476 33.93 -14.82 -24.46
CA LEU A 476 32.47 -14.97 -24.64
C LEU A 476 32.07 -15.27 -26.10
N HIS A 477 32.40 -16.48 -26.58
CA HIS A 477 31.58 -17.13 -27.63
C HIS A 477 31.81 -18.66 -27.66
N GLU A 478 30.75 -19.40 -28.00
CA GLU A 478 30.64 -20.89 -28.10
C GLU A 478 30.57 -21.66 -26.75
N ARG A 479 29.86 -22.79 -26.58
CA ARG A 479 28.72 -23.41 -27.31
C ARG A 479 28.20 -24.63 -26.49
N ASN A 480 26.88 -24.77 -26.32
CA ASN A 480 26.19 -25.94 -25.70
C ASN A 480 26.33 -27.20 -26.63
N PRO A 481 26.12 -28.51 -26.23
CA PRO A 481 25.33 -28.98 -25.07
C PRO A 481 25.66 -30.37 -24.40
N ASN A 482 24.87 -30.70 -23.36
CA ASN A 482 24.37 -32.04 -22.93
C ASN A 482 25.23 -33.13 -22.23
N THR A 483 24.60 -33.69 -21.16
CA THR A 483 24.54 -35.11 -20.68
C THR A 483 25.38 -35.59 -19.46
N ALA A 484 24.66 -36.28 -18.55
CA ALA A 484 25.08 -37.30 -17.56
C ALA A 484 25.85 -36.88 -16.28
N GLY A 485 25.39 -37.40 -15.13
CA GLY A 485 26.18 -37.53 -13.88
C GLY A 485 26.93 -38.89 -13.82
N PRO A 486 27.29 -39.46 -12.64
CA PRO A 486 26.86 -39.12 -11.26
C PRO A 486 27.99 -39.10 -10.18
N SER A 487 27.60 -38.95 -8.90
CA SER A 487 28.28 -39.48 -7.69
C SER A 487 29.60 -38.79 -7.22
N SER A 488 30.06 -38.84 -5.96
CA SER A 488 29.47 -38.88 -4.59
C SER A 488 30.64 -38.77 -3.58
N PHE A 489 30.48 -38.06 -2.46
CA PHE A 489 31.17 -38.24 -1.15
C PHE A 489 30.42 -37.29 -0.16
N VAL A 490 29.78 -37.67 0.97
CA VAL A 490 29.96 -38.76 1.97
C VAL A 490 31.31 -38.62 2.69
N SER A 491 31.42 -38.58 4.03
CA SER A 491 30.57 -39.00 5.18
C SER A 491 30.69 -37.96 6.34
N GLU A 492 29.98 -37.94 7.47
CA GLU A 492 28.98 -38.84 8.10
C GLU A 492 28.27 -38.15 9.31
N GLN A 493 27.30 -38.85 9.94
CA GLN A 493 26.82 -38.68 11.34
C GLN A 493 26.10 -37.36 11.71
N THR A 494 25.20 -37.29 12.71
CA THR A 494 24.35 -38.26 13.45
C THR A 494 23.08 -37.48 13.90
N THR A 495 21.86 -38.01 14.09
CA THR A 495 21.25 -39.32 13.78
C THR A 495 19.70 -39.17 13.73
N ALA A 496 19.01 -40.23 13.33
CA ALA A 496 17.56 -40.51 13.28
C ALA A 496 16.69 -39.99 14.48
N VAL A 497 15.33 -39.88 14.39
CA VAL A 497 14.37 -40.81 13.74
C VAL A 497 13.12 -40.10 13.14
N SER A 498 12.69 -40.67 12.00
CA SER A 498 11.43 -40.70 11.20
C SER A 498 10.08 -40.17 11.77
N ASP A 499 8.97 -40.00 11.02
CA ASP A 499 8.55 -40.61 9.74
C ASP A 499 7.47 -39.85 8.92
N VAL A 500 7.61 -39.91 7.57
CA VAL A 500 6.60 -40.17 6.51
C VAL A 500 5.16 -39.58 6.55
N SER A 501 4.87 -38.62 5.65
CA SER A 501 3.90 -38.80 4.52
C SER A 501 3.50 -37.50 3.82
N ARG A 502 3.75 -37.38 2.51
CA ARG A 502 3.06 -36.41 1.63
C ARG A 502 2.96 -37.02 0.23
N SER A 503 1.74 -37.27 -0.27
CA SER A 503 1.50 -37.82 -1.60
C SER A 503 0.50 -36.95 -2.38
N SER A 504 0.65 -36.96 -3.70
CA SER A 504 0.00 -36.09 -4.69
C SER A 504 -1.33 -36.65 -5.22
N PHE A 505 -2.16 -35.81 -5.84
CA PHE A 505 -2.59 -35.89 -7.26
C PHE A 505 -3.72 -34.88 -7.57
N SER A 506 -3.73 -34.32 -8.80
CA SER A 506 -4.77 -33.43 -9.38
C SER A 506 -5.64 -34.22 -10.39
N PRO A 507 -6.79 -33.71 -10.94
CA PRO A 507 -6.80 -32.64 -11.97
C PRO A 507 -8.05 -31.69 -12.09
N SER A 508 -7.87 -30.61 -12.86
CA SER A 508 -8.73 -29.81 -13.81
C SER A 508 -10.26 -30.07 -13.94
N PRO A 509 -11.14 -29.11 -14.40
CA PRO A 509 -10.89 -28.16 -15.53
C PRO A 509 -11.55 -26.74 -15.53
N LEU A 510 -11.26 -25.96 -16.59
CA LEU A 510 -11.88 -24.66 -17.00
C LEU A 510 -13.20 -24.83 -17.79
N PRO A 511 -14.04 -23.77 -17.94
CA PRO A 511 -14.02 -22.83 -19.11
C PRO A 511 -14.01 -21.34 -18.67
N SER A 512 -13.53 -20.30 -19.39
CA SER A 512 -13.44 -19.95 -20.83
C SER A 512 -14.69 -19.28 -21.45
N GLN A 513 -14.70 -17.92 -21.55
CA GLN A 513 -14.72 -17.11 -22.80
C GLN A 513 -15.56 -15.78 -22.78
N GLY A 514 -15.01 -14.68 -23.36
CA GLY A 514 -15.65 -13.38 -23.68
C GLY A 514 -15.15 -12.19 -22.82
N SER A 515 -14.25 -11.29 -23.26
CA SER A 515 -14.35 -10.22 -24.30
C SER A 515 -15.55 -9.27 -24.08
N PHE A 516 -15.45 -7.94 -24.02
CA PHE A 516 -14.55 -6.92 -24.63
C PHE A 516 -14.17 -5.84 -23.57
N GLN A 517 -13.02 -5.16 -23.52
CA GLN A 517 -12.28 -4.28 -24.46
C GLN A 517 -12.81 -2.82 -24.60
N GLN A 518 -12.38 -1.94 -23.68
CA GLN A 518 -12.16 -0.48 -23.79
C GLN A 518 -11.32 -0.11 -22.55
N LEU A 519 -10.04 0.31 -22.59
CA LEU A 519 -9.42 1.46 -23.28
C LEU A 519 -10.01 2.80 -22.82
N GLU A 520 -9.39 3.44 -21.82
CA GLU A 520 -8.47 4.58 -22.01
C GLU A 520 -7.76 4.94 -20.69
N HIS A 521 -6.45 5.22 -20.77
CA HIS A 521 -5.74 5.99 -19.75
C HIS A 521 -5.92 7.47 -20.07
N SER A 522 -6.11 8.32 -19.06
CA SER A 522 -5.95 9.77 -19.19
C SER A 522 -5.64 10.40 -17.83
N ASP A 523 -4.35 10.54 -17.54
CA ASP A 523 -3.85 11.51 -16.56
C ASP A 523 -3.79 12.89 -17.24
N SER A 524 -4.53 13.90 -16.75
CA SER A 524 -4.16 15.32 -16.86
C SER A 524 -5.10 16.24 -16.04
N GLU A 525 -4.52 16.87 -15.02
CA GLU A 525 -4.68 18.28 -14.61
C GLU A 525 -6.02 18.87 -14.10
N PHE A 526 -5.95 19.35 -12.85
CA PHE A 526 -6.56 20.57 -12.29
C PHE A 526 -8.01 20.98 -12.66
N SER A 527 -8.94 20.84 -11.69
CA SER A 527 -9.84 21.96 -11.36
C SER A 527 -10.46 21.89 -9.95
N THR A 528 -10.13 22.92 -9.16
CA THR A 528 -10.95 23.67 -8.19
C THR A 528 -12.20 23.05 -7.52
N VAL A 529 -12.16 23.07 -6.17
CA VAL A 529 -13.27 22.85 -5.24
C VAL A 529 -14.40 23.89 -5.40
N PRO A 530 -15.68 23.48 -5.29
CA PRO A 530 -16.74 24.33 -4.77
C PRO A 530 -17.17 23.91 -3.35
N LEU A 531 -17.28 24.89 -2.45
CA LEU A 531 -17.82 24.73 -1.10
C LEU A 531 -19.35 24.55 -1.13
N THR A 532 -19.85 23.56 -0.39
CA THR A 532 -21.05 23.63 0.47
C THR A 532 -20.98 22.52 1.51
#